data_AF-A0A6A7LZI0-F1
#
_entry.id   AF-A0A6A7LZI0-F1
#
_cell.length_a   1.000
_cell.length_b   1.000
_cell.length_c   1.000
_cell.angle_alpha   90.00
_cell.angle_beta   90.00
_cell.angle_gamma   90.00
#
_symmetry.space_group_name_H-M   'P 1'
#
loop_
_entity.id
_entity.type
_entity.pdbx_description
1 polymer ?
#
loop_
_entity_poly.entity_id
_entity_poly.type
_entity_poly.pdbx_seq_one_letter_code
_entity_poly.pdbx_strand_id
1 'polypeptide(L)'
;MRAILALLLLLGGLNAAHAQCAPPFNWSGFYPPPALDRVAQRTTPGLRSNFERVLLPRLTDRERQKLGGISLDLSRREYAEHPLNFYAATGGKVVLPLSSVKLVSDLSLALAWYNRNRRPEQRVFDYAAMLAFRGPAPDGVKALPLTALGVPDSADNDPAVESLFQKLFGTTMVFIMAHETGHLFHGHRANVGEARSRQQEGEADAFAVEMMARMGAPPIGISFYFMMAAPFECADRSTHPLSGERINRLVAALRDNAPLFARDKPSPQQERQLVESIAQELAKVAKLVDDPDIRASMRLVGQSSKVADFAATRPGASRPGAVRQAFDGNYAGQWTDAKGVSLDFRMSLQRQGATVRGTYEFGMGAAELEGTVTGDQLDYAWRWGTDYFGRGKMQSLANGALQGTWGYTRRSEGGGTLSATPR
;
A
#
# COMPACT_ATOMS: atom_id res chain seq x y z
N MET A 1 -15.09 11.07 -47.97
CA MET A 1 -14.94 11.75 -46.66
C MET A 1 -15.37 10.92 -45.43
N ARG A 2 -15.72 9.63 -45.55
CA ARG A 2 -16.07 8.75 -44.40
C ARG A 2 -15.00 7.69 -44.04
N ALA A 3 -13.93 7.57 -44.83
CA ALA A 3 -12.86 6.59 -44.62
C ALA A 3 -11.65 7.11 -43.82
N ILE A 4 -11.53 8.43 -43.61
CA ILE A 4 -10.37 9.03 -42.90
C ILE A 4 -10.63 9.13 -41.38
N LEU A 5 -11.88 9.06 -40.93
CA LEU A 5 -12.24 9.16 -39.51
C LEU A 5 -12.04 7.86 -38.72
N ALA A 6 -12.02 6.71 -39.40
CA ALA A 6 -11.80 5.40 -38.75
C ALA A 6 -10.33 5.12 -38.42
N LEU A 7 -9.39 5.74 -39.15
CA LEU A 7 -7.95 5.54 -38.94
C LEU A 7 -7.41 6.37 -37.76
N LEU A 8 -8.06 7.48 -37.41
CA LEU A 8 -7.69 8.33 -36.27
C LEU A 8 -8.16 7.79 -34.90
N LEU A 9 -9.19 6.93 -34.88
CA LEU A 9 -9.66 6.27 -33.65
C LEU A 9 -8.87 5.00 -33.30
N LEU A 10 -8.22 4.36 -34.28
CA LEU A 10 -7.37 3.18 -34.06
C LEU A 10 -5.94 3.54 -33.63
N LEU A 11 -5.47 4.75 -33.90
CA LEU A 11 -4.14 5.22 -33.48
C LEU A 11 -4.12 5.84 -32.06
N GLY A 12 -5.29 6.11 -31.46
CA GLY A 12 -5.40 6.65 -30.09
C GLY A 12 -5.47 5.58 -28.98
N GLY A 13 -5.74 4.31 -29.33
CA GLY A 13 -5.97 3.24 -28.35
C GLY A 13 -4.74 2.45 -27.92
N LEU A 14 -3.65 2.49 -28.70
CA LEU A 14 -2.51 1.58 -28.51
C LEU A 14 -1.42 2.07 -27.54
N ASN A 15 -1.50 3.32 -27.05
CA ASN A 15 -0.51 3.86 -26.10
C ASN A 15 -1.03 4.07 -24.67
N ALA A 16 -2.30 3.80 -24.38
CA ALA A 16 -2.86 4.04 -23.05
C ALA A 16 -2.38 3.04 -21.98
N ALA A 17 -1.97 1.82 -22.38
CA ALA A 17 -1.50 0.79 -21.45
C ALA A 17 -0.08 1.07 -20.89
N HIS A 18 0.79 1.73 -21.67
CA HIS A 18 2.17 2.03 -21.24
C HIS A 18 2.27 3.27 -20.32
N ALA A 19 1.23 4.10 -20.24
CA ALA A 19 1.25 5.36 -19.51
C ALA A 19 1.05 5.24 -17.97
N GLN A 20 1.07 4.02 -17.41
CA GLN A 20 0.71 3.78 -16.00
C GLN A 20 1.91 3.65 -15.05
N CYS A 21 3.13 3.51 -15.55
CA CYS A 21 4.30 3.36 -14.67
C CYS A 21 4.80 4.69 -14.11
N ALA A 22 5.27 4.66 -12.86
CA ALA A 22 6.10 5.72 -12.28
C ALA A 22 7.33 6.02 -13.16
N PRO A 23 7.76 7.27 -13.36
CA PRO A 23 9.01 7.57 -14.05
C PRO A 23 10.23 6.94 -13.34
N PRO A 24 11.32 6.62 -14.05
CA PRO A 24 12.55 6.22 -13.38
C PRO A 24 13.17 7.45 -12.70
N PHE A 25 13.58 7.31 -11.46
CA PHE A 25 14.25 8.37 -10.69
C PHE A 25 15.60 7.88 -10.17
N ASN A 26 16.52 8.82 -9.96
CA ASN A 26 17.76 8.54 -9.25
C ASN A 26 17.54 8.71 -7.74
N TRP A 27 17.55 7.60 -7.01
CA TRP A 27 17.38 7.52 -5.57
C TRP A 27 18.68 7.70 -4.78
N SER A 28 19.82 7.89 -5.45
CA SER A 28 21.10 8.11 -4.78
C SER A 28 21.04 9.26 -3.80
N GLY A 29 21.56 8.98 -2.61
CA GLY A 29 21.59 9.91 -1.51
C GLY A 29 20.22 10.20 -0.92
N PHE A 30 19.09 9.59 -1.33
CA PHE A 30 17.76 9.89 -0.77
C PHE A 30 17.76 9.84 0.76
N TYR A 31 18.47 8.88 1.35
CA TYR A 31 18.80 8.91 2.77
C TYR A 31 20.18 9.52 2.99
N PRO A 32 20.35 10.48 3.92
CA PRO A 32 21.67 11.00 4.23
C PRO A 32 22.54 9.89 4.87
N PRO A 33 23.87 9.89 4.67
CA PRO A 33 24.75 8.84 5.16
C PRO A 33 24.57 8.48 6.66
N PRO A 34 24.42 9.45 7.59
CA PRO A 34 24.20 9.15 9.00
C PRO A 34 22.90 8.37 9.27
N ALA A 35 21.87 8.52 8.43
CA ALA A 35 20.64 7.73 8.56
C ALA A 35 20.88 6.27 8.21
N LEU A 36 21.65 6.00 7.15
CA LEU A 36 22.02 4.65 6.74
C LEU A 36 23.02 4.01 7.71
N ASP A 37 23.93 4.78 8.30
CA ASP A 37 24.83 4.30 9.36
C ASP A 37 24.04 3.81 10.58
N ARG A 38 22.97 4.52 10.96
CA ARG A 38 22.08 4.06 12.04
C ARG A 38 21.38 2.75 11.70
N VAL A 39 20.98 2.53 10.45
CA VAL A 39 20.40 1.23 10.01
C VAL A 39 21.44 0.12 10.09
N ALA A 40 22.66 0.39 9.62
CA ALA A 40 23.77 -0.56 9.72
C ALA A 40 24.08 -0.93 11.17
N GLN A 41 24.00 0.02 12.10
CA GLN A 41 24.29 -0.21 13.51
C GLN A 41 23.14 -0.90 14.26
N ARG A 42 21.89 -0.47 14.04
CA ARG A 42 20.74 -0.89 14.86
C ARG A 42 19.91 -2.01 14.25
N THR A 43 19.68 -1.96 12.94
CA THR A 43 18.73 -2.87 12.26
C THR A 43 19.43 -4.10 11.68
N THR A 44 20.61 -3.91 11.10
CA THR A 44 21.38 -5.00 10.45
C THR A 44 21.69 -6.19 11.38
N PRO A 45 22.08 -6.00 12.66
CA PRO A 45 22.29 -7.14 13.57
C PRO A 45 21.02 -7.97 13.78
N GLY A 46 19.85 -7.31 13.89
CA GLY A 46 18.56 -7.99 14.02
C GLY A 46 18.18 -8.76 12.76
N LEU A 47 18.34 -8.18 11.58
CA LEU A 47 18.09 -8.85 10.31
C LEU A 47 19.00 -10.06 10.11
N ARG A 48 20.29 -9.91 10.41
CA ARG A 48 21.27 -11.00 10.37
C ARG A 48 20.88 -12.13 11.34
N SER A 49 20.51 -11.79 12.58
CA SER A 49 20.04 -12.77 13.55
C SER A 49 18.77 -13.48 13.08
N ASN A 50 17.81 -12.76 12.51
CA ASN A 50 16.60 -13.36 11.95
C ASN A 50 16.94 -14.33 10.80
N PHE A 51 17.85 -13.95 9.90
CA PHE A 51 18.28 -14.83 8.83
C PHE A 51 18.98 -16.08 9.37
N GLU A 52 20.06 -15.90 10.13
CA GLU A 52 20.96 -16.98 10.54
C GLU A 52 20.39 -17.89 11.64
N ARG A 53 19.60 -17.32 12.57
CA ARG A 53 19.12 -18.03 13.77
C ARG A 53 17.65 -18.37 13.75
N VAL A 54 16.86 -17.76 12.86
CA VAL A 54 15.42 -18.00 12.79
C VAL A 54 15.05 -18.66 11.45
N LEU A 55 15.47 -18.11 10.32
CA LEU A 55 15.13 -18.62 8.99
C LEU A 55 15.95 -19.85 8.61
N LEU A 56 17.29 -19.76 8.56
CA LEU A 56 18.14 -20.86 8.11
C LEU A 56 17.95 -22.17 8.90
N PRO A 57 17.74 -22.16 10.23
CA PRO A 57 17.49 -23.39 10.98
C PRO A 57 16.19 -24.11 10.60
N ARG A 58 15.27 -23.46 9.89
CA ARG A 58 13.97 -24.01 9.46
C ARG A 58 13.98 -24.56 8.04
N LEU A 59 15.11 -24.46 7.35
CA LEU A 59 15.33 -25.15 6.09
C LEU A 59 15.32 -26.67 6.32
N THR A 60 14.65 -27.39 5.42
CA THR A 60 14.76 -28.86 5.36
C THR A 60 16.17 -29.27 4.96
N ASP A 61 16.51 -30.55 5.14
CA ASP A 61 17.81 -31.09 4.72
C ASP A 61 18.06 -30.89 3.22
N ARG A 62 17.02 -31.10 2.40
CA ARG A 62 17.08 -30.88 0.94
C ARG A 62 17.33 -29.41 0.61
N GLU A 63 16.61 -28.50 1.25
CA GLU A 63 16.78 -27.06 1.03
C GLU A 63 18.17 -26.61 1.46
N ARG A 64 18.64 -27.06 2.63
CA ARG A 64 19.97 -26.76 3.16
C ARG A 64 21.07 -27.27 2.24
N GLN A 65 20.95 -28.50 1.75
CA GLN A 65 21.89 -29.09 0.80
C GLN A 65 21.95 -28.28 -0.50
N LYS A 66 20.80 -27.88 -1.04
CA LYS A 66 20.73 -27.14 -2.32
C LYS A 66 21.21 -25.69 -2.18
N LEU A 67 20.88 -25.04 -1.07
CA LEU A 67 21.21 -23.64 -0.84
C LEU A 67 22.69 -23.43 -0.48
N GLY A 68 23.33 -24.39 0.21
CA GLY A 68 24.80 -24.48 0.33
C GLY A 68 25.54 -23.16 0.58
N GLY A 69 25.64 -22.74 1.85
CA GLY A 69 26.45 -21.56 2.23
C GLY A 69 25.81 -20.21 1.88
N ILE A 70 24.48 -20.15 1.75
CA ILE A 70 23.77 -18.88 1.55
C ILE A 70 24.08 -17.86 2.65
N SER A 71 24.09 -16.59 2.25
CA SER A 71 24.41 -15.49 3.16
C SER A 71 23.54 -14.26 2.92
N LEU A 72 23.42 -13.44 3.97
CA LEU A 72 22.73 -12.15 3.93
C LEU A 72 23.74 -11.03 3.68
N ASP A 73 23.57 -10.32 2.57
CA ASP A 73 24.39 -9.17 2.19
C ASP A 73 23.66 -7.85 2.52
N LEU A 74 24.19 -7.17 3.54
CA LEU A 74 23.75 -5.86 4.02
C LEU A 74 24.84 -4.79 3.80
N SER A 75 25.84 -5.08 2.96
CA SER A 75 26.94 -4.16 2.66
C SER A 75 26.54 -3.06 1.68
N ARG A 76 25.51 -3.32 0.85
CA ARG A 76 25.00 -2.36 -0.11
C ARG A 76 24.23 -1.25 0.60
N ARG A 77 24.79 -0.04 0.60
CA ARG A 77 24.15 1.12 1.25
C ARG A 77 22.89 1.58 0.52
N GLU A 78 22.98 1.71 -0.80
CA GLU A 78 21.91 2.24 -1.64
C GLU A 78 21.75 1.44 -2.95
N TYR A 79 20.55 1.56 -3.52
CA TYR A 79 20.22 1.14 -4.88
C TYR A 79 19.61 2.35 -5.59
N ALA A 80 20.33 2.91 -6.57
CA ALA A 80 20.00 4.22 -7.14
C ALA A 80 18.78 4.15 -8.06
N GLU A 81 18.52 2.97 -8.64
CA GLU A 81 17.55 2.78 -9.70
C GLU A 81 16.14 2.49 -9.15
N HIS A 82 16.03 2.04 -7.90
CA HIS A 82 14.76 1.68 -7.29
C HIS A 82 14.83 1.70 -5.75
N PRO A 83 13.86 2.28 -5.03
CA PRO A 83 13.95 2.45 -3.59
C PRO A 83 13.57 1.19 -2.82
N LEU A 84 12.90 0.23 -3.47
CA LEU A 84 12.45 -1.04 -2.88
C LEU A 84 13.07 -2.23 -3.64
N ASN A 85 14.40 -2.33 -3.67
CA ASN A 85 15.07 -3.39 -4.43
C ASN A 85 15.74 -4.43 -3.52
N PHE A 86 14.99 -5.48 -3.20
CA PHE A 86 15.50 -6.69 -2.56
C PHE A 86 15.71 -7.75 -3.65
N TYR A 87 16.77 -8.54 -3.57
CA TYR A 87 17.06 -9.51 -4.63
C TYR A 87 17.99 -10.64 -4.18
N ALA A 88 17.79 -11.80 -4.79
CA ALA A 88 18.73 -12.89 -4.84
C ALA A 88 19.85 -12.60 -5.86
N ALA A 89 21.10 -12.57 -5.40
CA ALA A 89 22.28 -12.38 -6.22
C ALA A 89 23.03 -13.70 -6.46
N THR A 90 23.82 -13.71 -7.55
CA THR A 90 24.73 -14.82 -7.87
C THR A 90 25.68 -15.09 -6.70
N GLY A 91 26.00 -16.37 -6.49
CA GLY A 91 26.86 -16.80 -5.36
C GLY A 91 26.10 -17.01 -4.05
N GLY A 92 24.77 -17.18 -4.09
CA GLY A 92 23.97 -17.57 -2.93
C GLY A 92 23.74 -16.43 -1.93
N LYS A 93 23.63 -15.19 -2.41
CA LYS A 93 23.45 -14.02 -1.55
C LYS A 93 22.03 -13.51 -1.62
N VAL A 94 21.42 -13.27 -0.47
CA VAL A 94 20.20 -12.47 -0.34
C VAL A 94 20.64 -11.04 -0.03
N VAL A 95 20.34 -10.09 -0.92
CA VAL A 95 20.82 -8.70 -0.81
C VAL A 95 19.69 -7.77 -0.40
N LEU A 96 19.90 -7.02 0.70
CA LEU A 96 18.95 -5.99 1.16
C LEU A 96 19.69 -4.66 1.27
N PRO A 97 19.56 -3.77 0.28
CA PRO A 97 20.12 -2.43 0.35
C PRO A 97 19.61 -1.68 1.58
N LEU A 98 20.50 -1.00 2.32
CA LEU A 98 20.13 -0.30 3.56
C LEU A 98 19.10 0.80 3.33
N SER A 99 19.12 1.47 2.16
CA SER A 99 18.11 2.46 1.76
C SER A 99 16.71 1.84 1.64
N SER A 100 16.61 0.63 1.09
CA SER A 100 15.34 -0.08 0.94
C SER A 100 14.81 -0.56 2.29
N VAL A 101 15.69 -1.13 3.12
CA VAL A 101 15.36 -1.47 4.51
C VAL A 101 14.86 -0.24 5.27
N LYS A 102 15.53 0.91 5.11
CA LYS A 102 15.14 2.15 5.78
C LYS A 102 13.78 2.68 5.32
N LEU A 103 13.49 2.63 4.03
CA LEU A 103 12.20 3.08 3.51
C LEU A 103 11.05 2.23 4.07
N VAL A 104 11.19 0.90 4.03
CA VAL A 104 10.17 0.00 4.60
C VAL A 104 10.04 0.22 6.10
N SER A 105 11.15 0.39 6.81
CA SER A 105 11.17 0.71 8.25
C SER A 105 10.42 2.00 8.57
N ASP A 106 10.72 3.10 7.87
CA ASP A 106 10.08 4.39 8.12
C ASP A 106 8.58 4.37 7.84
N LEU A 107 8.16 3.78 6.72
CA LEU A 107 6.74 3.71 6.37
C LEU A 107 5.98 2.76 7.32
N SER A 108 6.62 1.69 7.80
CA SER A 108 6.02 0.80 8.81
C SER A 108 5.83 1.51 10.15
N LEU A 109 6.83 2.28 10.59
CA LEU A 109 6.75 3.05 11.84
C LEU A 109 5.70 4.16 11.74
N ALA A 110 5.64 4.83 10.59
CA ALA A 110 4.60 5.82 10.31
C ALA A 110 3.21 5.18 10.38
N LEU A 111 3.00 4.03 9.73
CA LEU A 111 1.72 3.33 9.78
C LEU A 111 1.33 2.96 11.22
N ALA A 112 2.26 2.39 11.98
CA ALA A 112 2.03 2.02 13.38
C ALA A 112 1.65 3.23 14.25
N TRP A 113 2.36 4.36 14.09
CA TRP A 113 2.06 5.59 14.82
C TRP A 113 0.71 6.20 14.41
N TYR A 114 0.39 6.19 13.12
CA TYR A 114 -0.90 6.66 12.61
C TYR A 114 -2.06 5.83 13.17
N ASN A 115 -1.94 4.51 13.15
CA ASN A 115 -2.90 3.58 13.73
C ASN A 115 -3.14 3.88 15.23
N ARG A 116 -2.04 3.94 16.01
CA ARG A 116 -2.08 4.23 17.45
C ARG A 116 -2.79 5.54 17.78
N ASN A 117 -2.55 6.57 16.96
CA ASN A 117 -3.11 7.91 17.15
C ASN A 117 -4.44 8.14 16.40
N ARG A 118 -5.05 7.07 15.85
CA ARG A 118 -6.31 7.11 15.09
C ARG A 118 -6.29 8.10 13.92
N ARG A 119 -5.12 8.36 13.34
CA ARG A 119 -4.94 9.21 12.16
C ARG A 119 -5.32 8.44 10.89
N PRO A 120 -5.61 9.11 9.76
CA PRO A 120 -5.86 8.43 8.50
C PRO A 120 -4.58 7.75 7.99
N GLU A 121 -4.48 6.43 8.13
CA GLU A 121 -3.33 5.61 7.65
C GLU A 121 -3.06 5.79 6.16
N GLN A 122 -4.09 6.17 5.40
CA GLN A 122 -4.00 6.45 3.98
C GLN A 122 -2.87 7.42 3.59
N ARG A 123 -2.59 8.40 4.46
CA ARG A 123 -1.52 9.37 4.22
C ARG A 123 -0.15 8.72 4.02
N VAL A 124 0.09 7.55 4.61
CA VAL A 124 1.33 6.78 4.42
C VAL A 124 1.42 6.22 3.00
N PHE A 125 0.31 5.68 2.47
CA PHE A 125 0.25 5.15 1.10
C PHE A 125 0.25 6.27 0.05
N ASP A 126 -0.46 7.37 0.29
CA ASP A 126 -0.44 8.55 -0.56
C ASP A 126 0.98 9.14 -0.66
N TYR A 127 1.73 9.13 0.44
CA TYR A 127 3.12 9.56 0.45
C TYR A 127 4.03 8.62 -0.35
N ALA A 128 3.84 7.31 -0.24
CA ALA A 128 4.54 6.32 -1.07
C ALA A 128 4.23 6.53 -2.56
N ALA A 129 2.97 6.78 -2.91
CA ALA A 129 2.58 7.12 -4.28
C ALA A 129 3.23 8.43 -4.76
N MET A 130 3.27 9.48 -3.92
CA MET A 130 3.97 10.73 -4.25
C MET A 130 5.45 10.46 -4.56
N LEU A 131 6.14 9.71 -3.71
CA LEU A 131 7.53 9.31 -3.93
C LEU A 131 7.72 8.54 -5.24
N ALA A 132 6.82 7.60 -5.55
CA ALA A 132 6.90 6.83 -6.78
C ALA A 132 6.72 7.71 -8.03
N PHE A 133 5.75 8.62 -8.05
CA PHE A 133 5.41 9.39 -9.26
C PHE A 133 6.13 10.73 -9.40
N ARG A 134 6.69 11.27 -8.31
CA ARG A 134 7.41 12.56 -8.30
C ARG A 134 8.88 12.46 -7.87
N GLY A 135 9.32 11.27 -7.48
CA GLY A 135 10.71 10.97 -7.14
C GLY A 135 11.11 11.36 -5.71
N PRO A 136 12.42 11.33 -5.41
CA PRO A 136 12.95 11.55 -4.05
C PRO A 136 12.96 13.01 -3.56
N ALA A 137 12.78 13.98 -4.47
CA ALA A 137 12.78 15.40 -4.16
C ALA A 137 11.63 16.13 -4.88
N PRO A 138 10.36 15.77 -4.59
CA PRO A 138 9.22 16.45 -5.18
C PRO A 138 9.25 17.94 -4.85
N ASP A 139 8.98 18.79 -5.84
CA ASP A 139 9.07 20.26 -5.72
C ASP A 139 10.47 20.78 -5.31
N GLY A 140 11.53 20.00 -5.57
CA GLY A 140 12.89 20.30 -5.10
C GLY A 140 13.08 20.09 -3.59
N VAL A 141 12.06 19.61 -2.90
CA VAL A 141 12.08 19.35 -1.46
C VAL A 141 12.26 17.86 -1.24
N LYS A 142 13.41 17.52 -0.68
CA LYS A 142 13.70 16.17 -0.23
C LYS A 142 13.19 15.98 1.20
N ALA A 143 12.02 15.37 1.33
CA ALA A 143 11.45 15.03 2.61
C ALA A 143 11.66 13.54 2.89
N LEU A 144 12.19 13.21 4.08
CA LEU A 144 12.26 11.82 4.54
C LEU A 144 10.89 11.40 5.07
N PRO A 145 10.49 10.11 4.99
CA PRO A 145 9.11 9.73 5.23
C PRO A 145 8.56 10.14 6.61
N LEU A 146 9.30 9.89 7.70
CA LEU A 146 8.85 10.25 9.04
C LEU A 146 8.66 11.76 9.20
N THR A 147 9.61 12.56 8.71
CA THR A 147 9.55 14.02 8.76
C THR A 147 8.38 14.55 7.93
N ALA A 148 8.20 14.04 6.71
CA ALA A 148 7.11 14.45 5.82
C ALA A 148 5.73 14.15 6.42
N LEU A 149 5.59 12.98 7.04
CA LEU A 149 4.34 12.50 7.64
C LEU A 149 4.10 13.05 9.04
N GLY A 150 4.99 13.90 9.57
CA GLY A 150 4.88 14.48 10.90
C GLY A 150 4.95 13.45 12.03
N VAL A 151 5.66 12.34 11.81
CA VAL A 151 5.90 11.30 12.82
C VAL A 151 7.08 11.76 13.69
N PRO A 152 6.92 11.85 15.01
CA PRO A 152 8.00 12.27 15.90
C PRO A 152 9.13 11.23 15.92
N ASP A 153 10.38 11.69 16.05
CA ASP A 153 11.57 10.82 16.13
C ASP A 153 11.51 9.80 17.29
N SER A 154 10.67 10.07 18.30
CA SER A 154 10.44 9.23 19.47
C SER A 154 9.18 8.35 19.36
N ALA A 155 8.59 8.20 18.17
CA ALA A 155 7.35 7.44 17.99
C ALA A 155 7.46 5.98 18.47
N ASP A 156 8.64 5.38 18.35
CA ASP A 156 8.99 4.03 18.81
C ASP A 156 9.16 3.91 20.33
N ASN A 157 9.18 5.02 21.07
CA ASN A 157 9.18 4.99 22.54
C ASN A 157 7.82 4.59 23.13
N ASP A 158 6.71 4.67 22.37
CA ASP A 158 5.42 4.12 22.78
C ASP A 158 5.43 2.59 22.53
N PRO A 159 5.34 1.74 23.58
CA PRO A 159 5.38 0.29 23.43
C PRO A 159 4.31 -0.28 22.49
N ALA A 160 3.15 0.39 22.37
CA ALA A 160 2.10 -0.02 21.45
C ALA A 160 2.47 0.25 19.99
N VAL A 161 3.12 1.39 19.71
CA VAL A 161 3.65 1.71 18.38
C VAL A 161 4.76 0.73 18.03
N GLU A 162 5.71 0.52 18.93
CA GLU A 162 6.83 -0.40 18.71
C GLU A 162 6.34 -1.83 18.46
N SER A 163 5.36 -2.32 19.25
CA SER A 163 4.80 -3.67 19.06
C SER A 163 4.17 -3.84 17.68
N LEU A 164 3.41 -2.86 17.20
CA LEU A 164 2.80 -2.91 15.86
C LEU A 164 3.87 -2.74 14.77
N PHE A 165 4.82 -1.82 14.95
CA PHE A 165 5.96 -1.64 14.05
C PHE A 165 6.73 -2.96 13.85
N GLN A 166 7.08 -3.67 14.92
CA GLN A 166 7.79 -4.95 14.82
C GLN A 166 6.95 -6.03 14.11
N LYS A 167 5.63 -6.05 14.32
CA LYS A 167 4.74 -6.96 13.58
C LYS A 167 4.73 -6.63 12.09
N LEU A 168 4.66 -5.34 11.72
CA LEU A 168 4.66 -4.91 10.32
C LEU A 168 6.04 -5.09 9.68
N PHE A 169 7.05 -4.39 10.16
CA PHE A 169 8.40 -4.39 9.61
C PHE A 169 9.10 -5.74 9.77
N GLY A 170 9.09 -6.31 10.98
CA GLY A 170 9.80 -7.54 11.29
C GLY A 170 9.32 -8.72 10.44
N THR A 171 8.00 -8.95 10.38
CA THR A 171 7.45 -10.05 9.57
C THR A 171 7.62 -9.80 8.06
N THR A 172 7.56 -8.55 7.60
CA THR A 172 7.85 -8.18 6.20
C THR A 172 9.29 -8.52 5.83
N MET A 173 10.27 -8.14 6.65
CA MET A 173 11.67 -8.41 6.35
C MET A 173 11.98 -9.90 6.35
N VAL A 174 11.39 -10.67 7.27
CA VAL A 174 11.56 -12.13 7.28
C VAL A 174 10.92 -12.77 6.05
N PHE A 175 9.72 -12.32 5.65
CA PHE A 175 9.09 -12.77 4.42
C PHE A 175 9.95 -12.48 3.19
N ILE A 176 10.45 -11.25 3.04
CA ILE A 176 11.32 -10.86 1.92
C ILE A 176 12.59 -11.71 1.89
N MET A 177 13.26 -11.91 3.03
CA MET A 177 14.44 -12.78 3.07
C MET A 177 14.13 -14.23 2.68
N ALA A 178 12.96 -14.75 3.08
CA ALA A 178 12.51 -16.08 2.70
C ALA A 178 12.16 -16.16 1.21
N HIS A 179 11.53 -15.12 0.65
CA HIS A 179 11.24 -14.97 -0.78
C HIS A 179 12.51 -15.02 -1.63
N GLU A 180 13.51 -14.20 -1.29
CA GLU A 180 14.80 -14.22 -2.00
C GLU A 180 15.54 -15.55 -1.82
N THR A 181 15.41 -16.18 -0.66
CA THR A 181 15.93 -17.55 -0.45
C THR A 181 15.21 -18.56 -1.36
N GLY A 182 13.91 -18.39 -1.59
CA GLY A 182 13.12 -19.16 -2.54
C GLY A 182 13.67 -19.03 -3.96
N HIS A 183 13.98 -17.81 -4.42
CA HIS A 183 14.64 -17.62 -5.71
C HIS A 183 15.96 -18.41 -5.84
N LEU A 184 16.81 -18.36 -4.80
CA LEU A 184 18.05 -19.14 -4.77
C LEU A 184 17.78 -20.64 -4.77
N PHE A 185 16.82 -21.12 -3.98
CA PHE A 185 16.47 -22.53 -3.87
C PHE A 185 15.95 -23.07 -5.21
N HIS A 186 15.11 -22.33 -5.92
CA HIS A 186 14.57 -22.76 -7.20
C HIS A 186 15.53 -22.54 -8.39
N GLY A 187 16.64 -21.82 -8.20
CA GLY A 187 17.55 -21.47 -9.29
C GLY A 187 16.93 -20.49 -10.28
N HIS A 188 16.11 -19.58 -9.75
CA HIS A 188 15.43 -18.53 -10.51
C HIS A 188 16.42 -17.57 -11.17
N ARG A 189 15.99 -16.95 -12.27
CA ARG A 189 16.82 -16.05 -13.09
C ARG A 189 16.01 -14.80 -13.44
N ALA A 190 16.67 -13.65 -13.34
CA ALA A 190 16.16 -12.40 -13.87
C ALA A 190 16.10 -12.42 -15.41
N ASN A 191 15.41 -11.43 -16.00
CA ASN A 191 15.30 -11.21 -17.44
C ASN A 191 14.73 -12.41 -18.22
N VAL A 192 13.78 -13.11 -17.62
CA VAL A 192 12.98 -14.16 -18.29
C VAL A 192 11.69 -13.55 -18.85
N GLY A 193 11.04 -14.25 -19.79
CA GLY A 193 9.74 -13.83 -20.29
C GLY A 193 8.68 -13.71 -19.19
N GLU A 194 7.72 -12.81 -19.36
CA GLU A 194 6.75 -12.41 -18.33
C GLU A 194 6.04 -13.59 -17.65
N ALA A 195 5.53 -14.56 -18.43
CA ALA A 195 4.87 -15.75 -17.89
C ALA A 195 5.79 -16.57 -16.97
N ARG A 196 7.07 -16.70 -17.35
CA ARG A 196 8.07 -17.39 -16.53
C ARG A 196 8.44 -16.55 -15.30
N SER A 197 8.51 -15.23 -15.42
CA SER A 197 8.74 -14.33 -14.29
C SER A 197 7.63 -14.50 -13.25
N ARG A 198 6.36 -14.43 -13.66
CA ARG A 198 5.21 -14.63 -12.76
C ARG A 198 5.23 -16.01 -12.08
N GLN A 199 5.62 -17.05 -12.81
CA GLN A 199 5.80 -18.38 -12.23
C GLN A 199 6.90 -18.38 -11.16
N GLN A 200 8.06 -17.80 -11.44
CA GLN A 200 9.17 -17.73 -10.49
C GLN A 200 8.79 -16.95 -9.22
N GLU A 201 8.07 -15.83 -9.36
CA GLU A 201 7.54 -15.09 -8.21
C GLU A 201 6.59 -15.94 -7.37
N GLY A 202 5.64 -16.65 -8.00
CA GLY A 202 4.71 -17.51 -7.29
C GLY A 202 5.37 -18.69 -6.57
N GLU A 203 6.42 -19.28 -7.14
CA GLU A 203 7.22 -20.33 -6.50
C GLU A 203 8.01 -19.78 -5.30
N ALA A 204 8.59 -18.58 -5.41
CA ALA A 204 9.30 -17.91 -4.32
C ALA A 204 8.36 -17.46 -3.18
N ASP A 205 7.19 -16.92 -3.50
CA ASP A 205 6.14 -16.56 -2.54
C ASP A 205 5.67 -17.79 -1.74
N ALA A 206 5.43 -18.92 -2.43
CA ALA A 206 5.02 -20.16 -1.79
C ALA A 206 6.10 -20.71 -0.85
N PHE A 207 7.36 -20.68 -1.28
CA PHE A 207 8.51 -21.03 -0.42
C PHE A 207 8.57 -20.13 0.82
N ALA A 208 8.36 -18.82 0.66
CA ALA A 208 8.36 -17.87 1.75
C ALA A 208 7.24 -18.16 2.77
N VAL A 209 6.03 -18.44 2.29
CA VAL A 209 4.89 -18.80 3.17
C VAL A 209 5.16 -20.08 3.95
N GLU A 210 5.66 -21.13 3.28
CA GLU A 210 5.97 -22.38 3.96
C GLU A 210 7.06 -22.18 5.02
N MET A 211 8.09 -21.39 4.71
CA MET A 211 9.12 -21.02 5.68
C MET A 211 8.54 -20.29 6.89
N MET A 212 7.70 -19.28 6.66
CA MET A 212 6.97 -18.53 7.70
C MET A 212 6.09 -19.46 8.55
N ALA A 213 5.44 -20.44 7.92
CA ALA A 213 4.62 -21.43 8.60
C ALA A 213 5.44 -22.35 9.51
N ARG A 214 6.61 -22.83 9.04
CA ARG A 214 7.54 -23.63 9.87
C ARG A 214 8.11 -22.83 11.05
N MET A 215 8.20 -21.51 10.93
CA MET A 215 8.57 -20.59 12.03
C MET A 215 7.40 -20.33 12.99
N GLY A 216 6.16 -20.65 12.62
CA GLY A 216 4.97 -20.28 13.36
C GLY A 216 4.75 -18.76 13.41
N ALA A 217 5.15 -18.05 12.36
CA ALA A 217 5.12 -16.59 12.29
C ALA A 217 4.36 -16.12 11.05
N PRO A 218 3.05 -15.83 11.15
CA PRO A 218 2.28 -15.32 10.01
C PRO A 218 2.87 -14.01 9.46
N PRO A 219 2.88 -13.81 8.11
CA PRO A 219 3.46 -12.62 7.48
C PRO A 219 2.53 -11.40 7.57
N ILE A 220 2.26 -10.91 8.78
CA ILE A 220 1.27 -9.84 9.04
C ILE A 220 1.54 -8.58 8.20
N GLY A 221 2.81 -8.19 8.05
CA GLY A 221 3.16 -6.95 7.35
C GLY A 221 3.12 -7.01 5.83
N ILE A 222 2.90 -8.18 5.21
CA ILE A 222 3.06 -8.33 3.76
C ILE A 222 1.95 -7.62 2.96
N SER A 223 0.72 -7.54 3.51
CA SER A 223 -0.38 -6.77 2.91
C SER A 223 -0.03 -5.29 2.82
N PHE A 224 0.48 -4.72 3.91
CA PHE A 224 1.01 -3.36 3.96
C PHE A 224 2.13 -3.15 2.94
N TYR A 225 3.12 -4.05 2.91
CA TYR A 225 4.26 -3.93 1.98
C TYR A 225 3.80 -3.90 0.53
N PHE A 226 2.90 -4.80 0.11
CA PHE A 226 2.39 -4.82 -1.26
C PHE A 226 1.60 -3.58 -1.63
N MET A 227 0.75 -3.07 -0.73
CA MET A 227 0.05 -1.80 -0.99
C MET A 227 1.01 -0.61 -1.14
N MET A 228 2.06 -0.58 -0.33
CA MET A 228 3.08 0.48 -0.36
C MET A 228 4.03 0.35 -1.56
N ALA A 229 4.32 -0.87 -2.02
CA ALA A 229 5.17 -1.14 -3.18
C ALA A 229 4.43 -0.92 -4.51
N ALA A 230 3.12 -1.20 -4.58
CA ALA A 230 2.29 -1.07 -5.77
C ALA A 230 2.52 0.20 -6.64
N PRO A 231 2.65 1.43 -6.10
CA PRO A 231 2.92 2.61 -6.92
C PRO A 231 4.30 2.62 -7.59
N PHE A 232 5.29 1.94 -7.01
CA PHE A 232 6.64 1.82 -7.57
C PHE A 232 6.72 0.74 -8.66
N GLU A 233 5.78 -0.20 -8.67
CA GLU A 233 5.81 -1.35 -9.57
C GLU A 233 5.53 -0.98 -11.03
N CYS A 234 6.39 -1.48 -11.91
CA CYS A 234 6.26 -1.37 -13.35
C CYS A 234 6.66 -2.69 -13.99
N ALA A 235 5.72 -3.36 -14.67
CA ALA A 235 5.94 -4.71 -15.20
C ALA A 235 7.23 -4.86 -16.05
N ASP A 236 7.60 -3.81 -16.80
CA ASP A 236 8.77 -3.83 -17.69
C ASP A 236 10.11 -3.60 -16.98
N ARG A 237 10.12 -3.16 -15.72
CA ARG A 237 11.35 -2.73 -15.01
C ARG A 237 11.48 -3.27 -13.59
N SER A 238 10.38 -3.68 -12.98
CA SER A 238 10.38 -4.29 -11.66
C SER A 238 11.04 -5.66 -11.72
N THR A 239 11.90 -5.94 -10.74
CA THR A 239 12.49 -7.27 -10.55
C THR A 239 11.45 -8.28 -10.04
N HIS A 240 10.44 -7.82 -9.30
CA HIS A 240 9.39 -8.64 -8.71
C HIS A 240 7.98 -8.10 -9.04
N PRO A 241 7.53 -8.14 -10.31
CA PRO A 241 6.25 -7.54 -10.69
C PRO A 241 5.08 -8.00 -9.82
N LEU A 242 4.39 -7.04 -9.20
CA LEU A 242 3.19 -7.31 -8.42
C LEU A 242 1.97 -7.44 -9.34
N SER A 243 1.13 -8.43 -9.08
CA SER A 243 -0.16 -8.62 -9.76
C SER A 243 -1.15 -9.27 -8.81
N GLY A 244 -2.45 -9.08 -9.06
CA GLY A 244 -3.51 -9.71 -8.30
C GLY A 244 -3.48 -11.23 -8.45
N GLU A 245 -3.08 -11.77 -9.61
CA GLU A 245 -2.82 -13.19 -9.78
C GLU A 245 -1.76 -13.71 -8.79
N ARG A 246 -0.59 -13.03 -8.72
CA ARG A 246 0.49 -13.39 -7.78
C ARG A 246 0.00 -13.37 -6.34
N ILE A 247 -0.69 -12.30 -5.93
CA ILE A 247 -1.23 -12.17 -4.57
C ILE A 247 -2.29 -13.26 -4.28
N ASN A 248 -3.15 -13.61 -5.24
CA ASN A 248 -4.11 -14.70 -5.06
C ASN A 248 -3.44 -16.06 -4.88
N ARG A 249 -2.31 -16.32 -5.54
CA ARG A 249 -1.49 -17.53 -5.29
C ARG A 249 -0.89 -17.52 -3.89
N LEU A 250 -0.41 -16.37 -3.42
CA LEU A 250 0.05 -16.21 -2.03
C LEU A 250 -1.07 -16.48 -1.02
N VAL A 251 -2.29 -15.98 -1.28
CA VAL A 251 -3.49 -16.24 -0.48
C VAL A 251 -3.80 -17.74 -0.40
N ALA A 252 -3.71 -18.46 -1.53
CA ALA A 252 -3.88 -19.91 -1.54
C ALA A 252 -2.79 -20.60 -0.68
N ALA A 253 -1.52 -20.22 -0.87
CA ALA A 253 -0.41 -20.78 -0.10
C ALA A 253 -0.57 -20.56 1.41
N LEU A 254 -1.06 -19.40 1.85
CA LEU A 254 -1.36 -19.12 3.26
C LEU A 254 -2.42 -20.07 3.82
N ARG A 255 -3.50 -20.28 3.07
CA ARG A 255 -4.59 -21.17 3.47
C ARG A 255 -4.14 -22.62 3.55
N ASP A 256 -3.39 -23.09 2.55
CA ASP A 256 -2.85 -24.44 2.51
C ASP A 256 -1.89 -24.71 3.68
N ASN A 257 -1.15 -23.68 4.12
CA ASN A 257 -0.24 -23.75 5.26
C ASN A 257 -0.86 -23.38 6.61
N ALA A 258 -2.15 -23.00 6.68
CA ALA A 258 -2.81 -22.58 7.92
C ALA A 258 -2.69 -23.62 9.08
N PRO A 259 -2.78 -24.94 8.83
CA PRO A 259 -2.55 -25.93 9.89
C PRO A 259 -1.13 -25.88 10.47
N LEU A 260 -0.13 -25.56 9.65
CA LEU A 260 1.27 -25.52 10.05
C LEU A 260 1.58 -24.28 10.89
N PHE A 261 1.02 -23.11 10.55
CA PHE A 261 1.10 -21.92 11.40
C PHE A 261 0.53 -22.16 12.80
N ALA A 262 -0.58 -22.89 12.86
CA ALA A 262 -1.29 -23.21 14.09
C ALA A 262 -0.65 -24.33 14.92
N ARG A 263 0.40 -24.99 14.40
CA ARG A 263 1.09 -26.07 15.10
C ARG A 263 1.76 -25.50 16.35
N ASP A 264 1.62 -26.21 17.47
CA ASP A 264 2.23 -25.87 18.76
C ASP A 264 1.77 -24.53 19.36
N LYS A 265 0.71 -23.91 18.83
CA LYS A 265 0.10 -22.71 19.39
C LYS A 265 -0.86 -23.07 20.53
N PRO A 266 -0.95 -22.24 21.60
CA PRO A 266 -1.92 -22.46 22.68
C PRO A 266 -3.37 -22.50 22.21
N SER A 267 -3.69 -21.74 21.15
CA SER A 267 -5.01 -21.74 20.51
C SER A 267 -4.87 -21.91 19.00
N PRO A 268 -4.83 -23.16 18.50
CA PRO A 268 -4.68 -23.42 17.07
C PRO A 268 -5.81 -22.80 16.22
N GLN A 269 -7.03 -22.74 16.77
CA GLN A 269 -8.17 -22.13 16.08
C GLN A 269 -7.99 -20.62 15.88
N GLN A 270 -7.53 -19.90 16.90
CA GLN A 270 -7.27 -18.46 16.80
C GLN A 270 -6.14 -18.17 15.79
N GLU A 271 -5.09 -18.99 15.79
CA GLU A 271 -4.01 -18.82 14.81
C GLU A 271 -4.50 -19.03 13.37
N ARG A 272 -5.33 -20.06 13.13
CA ARG A 272 -5.94 -20.26 11.80
C ARG A 272 -6.83 -19.09 11.39
N GLN A 273 -7.58 -18.51 12.33
CA GLN A 273 -8.39 -17.32 12.07
C GLN A 273 -7.53 -16.10 11.72
N LEU A 274 -6.39 -15.92 12.39
CA LEU A 274 -5.42 -14.87 12.05
C LEU A 274 -4.84 -15.08 10.64
N VAL A 275 -4.45 -16.30 10.29
CA VAL A 275 -3.96 -16.61 8.92
C VAL A 275 -5.03 -16.31 7.87
N GLU A 276 -6.29 -16.70 8.13
CA GLU A 276 -7.40 -16.41 7.23
C GLU A 276 -7.68 -14.90 7.14
N SER A 277 -7.56 -14.11 8.22
CA SER A 277 -7.75 -12.66 8.14
C SER A 277 -6.67 -12.01 7.26
N ILE A 278 -5.41 -12.43 7.39
CA ILE A 278 -4.31 -11.97 6.52
C ILE A 278 -4.58 -12.35 5.06
N ALA A 279 -5.04 -13.58 4.81
CA ALA A 279 -5.40 -14.06 3.48
C ALA A 279 -6.55 -13.24 2.85
N GLN A 280 -7.56 -12.86 3.65
CA GLN A 280 -8.65 -12.00 3.20
C GLN A 280 -8.20 -10.58 2.91
N GLU A 281 -7.32 -10.00 3.72
CA GLU A 281 -6.72 -8.69 3.46
C GLU A 281 -5.92 -8.70 2.15
N LEU A 282 -5.08 -9.71 1.94
CA LEU A 282 -4.34 -9.87 0.70
C LEU A 282 -5.26 -10.06 -0.51
N ALA A 283 -6.35 -10.80 -0.38
CA ALA A 283 -7.34 -10.93 -1.46
C ALA A 283 -8.00 -9.58 -1.82
N LYS A 284 -8.14 -8.65 -0.87
CA LYS A 284 -8.56 -7.27 -1.16
C LYS A 284 -7.46 -6.52 -1.92
N VAL A 285 -6.21 -6.61 -1.45
CA VAL A 285 -5.07 -6.00 -2.15
C VAL A 285 -4.96 -6.52 -3.59
N ALA A 286 -5.14 -7.82 -3.81
CA ALA A 286 -5.13 -8.44 -5.14
C ALA A 286 -6.10 -7.78 -6.12
N LYS A 287 -7.32 -7.48 -5.65
CA LYS A 287 -8.32 -6.77 -6.47
C LYS A 287 -7.90 -5.35 -6.77
N LEU A 288 -7.30 -4.66 -5.80
CA LEU A 288 -6.89 -3.26 -5.93
C LEU A 288 -5.71 -3.09 -6.90
N VAL A 289 -4.71 -3.98 -6.84
CA VAL A 289 -3.49 -3.83 -7.67
C VAL A 289 -3.74 -4.07 -9.16
N ASP A 290 -4.72 -4.90 -9.51
CA ASP A 290 -5.08 -5.18 -10.91
C ASP A 290 -6.20 -4.27 -11.43
N ASP A 291 -6.88 -3.51 -10.56
CA ASP A 291 -7.95 -2.62 -10.99
C ASP A 291 -7.36 -1.35 -11.65
N PRO A 292 -7.64 -1.10 -12.95
CA PRO A 292 -7.04 0.01 -13.68
C PRO A 292 -7.50 1.38 -13.15
N ASP A 293 -8.70 1.49 -12.60
CA ASP A 293 -9.22 2.73 -12.04
C ASP A 293 -8.51 3.04 -10.71
N ILE A 294 -8.22 2.01 -9.91
CA ILE A 294 -7.41 2.11 -8.68
C ILE A 294 -5.96 2.50 -8.99
N ARG A 295 -5.35 1.91 -10.02
CA ARG A 295 -3.99 2.27 -10.44
C ARG A 295 -3.89 3.67 -11.00
N ALA A 296 -4.81 4.03 -11.89
CA ALA A 296 -4.93 5.40 -12.37
C ALA A 296 -5.17 6.34 -11.19
N SER A 297 -5.89 5.84 -10.18
CA SER A 297 -6.20 6.61 -9.00
C SER A 297 -4.92 6.97 -8.19
N MET A 298 -4.19 5.93 -7.80
CA MET A 298 -2.92 6.04 -7.10
C MET A 298 -1.91 6.95 -7.83
N ARG A 299 -1.87 6.88 -9.17
CA ARG A 299 -1.04 7.76 -9.99
C ARG A 299 -1.40 9.23 -9.84
N LEU A 300 -2.68 9.58 -9.89
CA LEU A 300 -3.10 10.98 -9.76
C LEU A 300 -2.78 11.54 -8.39
N VAL A 301 -3.02 10.78 -7.32
CA VAL A 301 -2.59 11.18 -5.98
C VAL A 301 -1.10 11.41 -5.96
N GLY A 302 -0.33 10.44 -6.45
CA GLY A 302 1.12 10.58 -6.47
C GLY A 302 1.58 11.83 -7.23
N GLN A 303 0.99 12.11 -8.40
CA GLN A 303 1.34 13.26 -9.23
C GLN A 303 0.86 14.62 -8.66
N SER A 304 -0.28 14.64 -7.98
CA SER A 304 -0.91 15.88 -7.48
C SER A 304 -0.47 16.26 -6.07
N SER A 305 -0.06 15.29 -5.25
CA SER A 305 0.38 15.52 -3.87
C SER A 305 1.73 16.23 -3.81
N LYS A 306 1.87 17.12 -2.83
CA LYS A 306 3.09 17.85 -2.46
C LYS A 306 3.53 17.47 -1.06
N VAL A 307 4.82 17.66 -0.75
CA VAL A 307 5.36 17.41 0.61
C VAL A 307 4.54 18.16 1.67
N ALA A 308 4.15 19.41 1.38
CA ALA A 308 3.38 20.24 2.31
C ALA A 308 2.00 19.66 2.65
N ASP A 309 1.41 18.83 1.78
CA ASP A 309 0.11 18.20 2.03
C ASP A 309 0.21 17.15 3.15
N PHE A 310 1.40 16.58 3.36
CA PHE A 310 1.69 15.57 4.37
C PHE A 310 2.09 16.16 5.73
N ALA A 311 2.58 17.41 5.75
CA ALA A 311 2.88 18.12 6.98
C ALA A 311 1.64 18.16 7.88
N ALA A 312 1.80 17.77 9.14
CA ALA A 312 0.67 17.57 10.05
C ALA A 312 -0.18 18.85 10.18
N THR A 313 -1.42 18.80 9.67
CA THR A 313 -2.46 19.71 10.14
C THR A 313 -2.64 19.47 11.63
N ARG A 314 -2.48 20.53 12.44
CA ARG A 314 -2.60 20.47 13.90
C ARG A 314 -3.96 19.83 14.26
N PRO A 315 -3.98 18.71 15.01
CA PRO A 315 -5.23 18.21 15.58
C PRO A 315 -5.72 19.27 16.56
N GLY A 316 -6.90 19.87 16.33
CA GLY A 316 -7.45 20.82 17.31
C GLY A 316 -8.47 21.83 16.85
N ALA A 317 -8.73 22.02 15.54
CA ALA A 317 -9.81 22.90 15.12
C ALA A 317 -11.19 22.18 15.14
N SER A 318 -11.49 21.46 16.21
CA SER A 318 -12.87 21.04 16.48
C SER A 318 -13.62 22.27 16.96
N ARG A 319 -14.37 22.92 16.06
CA ARG A 319 -15.29 23.99 16.44
C ARG A 319 -16.33 23.44 17.44
N PRO A 320 -16.69 24.18 18.49
CA PRO A 320 -17.75 23.78 19.42
C PRO A 320 -19.06 23.50 18.68
N GLY A 321 -19.78 22.47 19.14
CA GLY A 321 -20.98 21.93 18.49
C GLY A 321 -22.11 22.95 18.37
N ALA A 322 -22.22 23.56 17.21
CA ALA A 322 -23.49 24.07 16.71
C ALA A 322 -24.41 22.89 16.39
N VAL A 323 -25.72 23.12 16.44
CA VAL A 323 -26.73 22.16 15.95
C VAL A 323 -26.32 21.74 14.54
N ARG A 324 -25.95 20.46 14.37
CA ARG A 324 -25.48 19.92 13.09
C ARG A 324 -26.61 20.02 12.08
N GLN A 325 -26.46 20.92 11.11
CA GLN A 325 -27.31 20.91 9.93
C GLN A 325 -27.01 19.65 9.10
N ALA A 326 -28.02 19.10 8.41
CA ALA A 326 -27.77 18.00 7.47
C ALA A 326 -26.69 18.42 6.46
N PHE A 327 -25.76 17.50 6.17
CA PHE A 327 -24.58 17.74 5.32
C PHE A 327 -23.56 18.73 5.89
N ASP A 328 -23.46 18.83 7.22
CA ASP A 328 -22.46 19.66 7.90
C ASP A 328 -21.69 18.85 8.97
N GLY A 329 -20.36 18.84 8.84
CA GLY A 329 -19.43 18.16 9.74
C GLY A 329 -18.78 16.90 9.16
N ASN A 330 -18.23 16.09 10.07
CA ASN A 330 -17.46 14.91 9.71
C ASN A 330 -18.32 13.64 9.71
N TYR A 331 -18.07 12.77 8.74
CA TYR A 331 -18.74 11.50 8.51
C TYR A 331 -17.70 10.40 8.26
N ALA A 332 -18.08 9.16 8.53
CA ALA A 332 -17.34 7.99 8.08
C ALA A 332 -18.31 6.89 7.66
N GLY A 333 -17.91 6.09 6.67
CA GLY A 333 -18.70 4.96 6.23
C GLY A 333 -18.08 4.25 5.05
N GLN A 334 -18.90 3.70 4.17
CA GLN A 334 -18.45 2.89 3.04
C GLN A 334 -18.90 3.45 1.71
N TRP A 335 -17.96 3.44 0.78
CA TRP A 335 -18.14 3.72 -0.63
C TRP A 335 -18.07 2.39 -1.36
N THR A 336 -19.03 2.08 -2.22
CA THR A 336 -19.09 0.81 -2.96
C THR A 336 -19.17 1.12 -4.44
N ASP A 337 -18.33 0.48 -5.26
CA ASP A 337 -18.39 0.62 -6.70
C ASP A 337 -19.50 -0.23 -7.34
N ALA A 338 -19.71 -0.04 -8.64
CA ALA A 338 -20.69 -0.79 -9.42
C ALA A 338 -20.38 -2.30 -9.51
N LYS A 339 -19.15 -2.72 -9.18
CA LYS A 339 -18.71 -4.11 -9.12
C LYS A 339 -18.89 -4.72 -7.72
N GLY A 340 -19.35 -3.94 -6.73
CA GLY A 340 -19.55 -4.37 -5.35
C GLY A 340 -18.28 -4.33 -4.49
N VAL A 341 -17.21 -3.66 -4.94
CA VAL A 341 -16.00 -3.43 -4.13
C VAL A 341 -16.27 -2.27 -3.18
N SER A 342 -16.20 -2.54 -1.88
CA SER A 342 -16.41 -1.53 -0.83
C SER A 342 -15.09 -1.05 -0.21
N LEU A 343 -14.97 0.26 -0.04
CA LEU A 343 -13.87 0.96 0.62
C LEU A 343 -14.40 1.81 1.76
N ASP A 344 -13.71 1.78 2.91
CA ASP A 344 -13.99 2.71 3.98
C ASP A 344 -13.60 4.12 3.55
N PHE A 345 -14.45 5.10 3.83
CA PHE A 345 -14.16 6.50 3.57
C PHE A 345 -14.47 7.39 4.77
N ARG A 346 -13.80 8.55 4.79
CA ARG A 346 -14.07 9.66 5.71
C ARG A 346 -14.46 10.87 4.88
N MET A 347 -15.39 11.67 5.37
CA MET A 347 -15.86 12.84 4.65
C MET A 347 -16.04 14.00 5.60
N SER A 348 -15.63 15.18 5.16
CA SER A 348 -15.79 16.45 5.86
C SER A 348 -16.60 17.37 4.98
N LEU A 349 -17.82 17.67 5.38
CA LEU A 349 -18.71 18.60 4.69
C LEU A 349 -18.83 19.89 5.48
N GLN A 350 -18.95 20.99 4.77
CA GLN A 350 -19.25 22.30 5.32
C GLN A 350 -20.44 22.87 4.55
N ARG A 351 -21.55 23.08 5.26
CA ARG A 351 -22.77 23.64 4.69
C ARG A 351 -22.86 25.15 4.92
N GLN A 352 -23.22 25.88 3.88
CA GLN A 352 -23.52 27.31 3.92
C GLN A 352 -24.83 27.57 3.15
N GLY A 353 -25.94 27.63 3.88
CA GLY A 353 -27.28 27.75 3.30
C GLY A 353 -27.66 26.49 2.49
N ALA A 354 -27.88 26.65 1.20
CA ALA A 354 -28.14 25.55 0.28
C ALA A 354 -26.87 24.93 -0.29
N THR A 355 -25.70 25.56 -0.15
CA THR A 355 -24.45 25.06 -0.74
C THR A 355 -23.71 24.19 0.25
N VAL A 356 -23.16 23.07 -0.22
CA VAL A 356 -22.26 22.21 0.55
C VAL A 356 -20.95 22.09 -0.20
N ARG A 357 -19.85 22.29 0.52
CA ARG A 357 -18.49 22.01 0.03
C ARG A 357 -17.82 21.05 0.98
N GLY A 358 -16.92 20.23 0.47
CA GLY A 358 -16.24 19.28 1.33
C GLY A 358 -15.18 18.49 0.63
N THR A 359 -14.67 17.52 1.37
CA THR A 359 -13.78 16.49 0.84
C THR A 359 -14.25 15.13 1.33
N TYR A 360 -14.03 14.09 0.53
CA TYR A 360 -14.12 12.72 1.01
C TYR A 360 -12.91 11.90 0.60
N GLU A 361 -12.34 11.20 1.57
CA GLU A 361 -11.13 10.38 1.50
C GLU A 361 -11.52 8.90 1.54
N PHE A 362 -11.28 8.16 0.47
CA PHE A 362 -11.69 6.75 0.32
C PHE A 362 -10.50 5.78 0.25
N GLY A 363 -9.41 6.10 0.96
CA GLY A 363 -8.24 5.23 0.99
C GLY A 363 -7.39 5.28 -0.29
N MET A 364 -7.56 6.30 -1.14
CA MET A 364 -6.68 6.55 -2.30
C MET A 364 -6.61 8.05 -2.61
N GLY A 365 -6.47 8.88 -1.57
CA GLY A 365 -6.55 10.35 -1.67
C GLY A 365 -7.93 10.93 -1.37
N ALA A 366 -8.02 12.25 -1.53
CA ALA A 366 -9.19 13.06 -1.21
C ALA A 366 -9.85 13.61 -2.49
N ALA A 367 -11.12 13.32 -2.70
CA ALA A 367 -11.93 14.00 -3.69
C ALA A 367 -12.54 15.28 -3.08
N GLU A 368 -12.51 16.37 -3.84
CA GLU A 368 -13.29 17.58 -3.55
C GLU A 368 -14.76 17.34 -3.91
N LEU A 369 -15.66 17.90 -3.11
CA LEU A 369 -17.09 17.80 -3.30
C LEU A 369 -17.70 19.20 -3.23
N GLU A 370 -18.57 19.53 -4.18
CA GLU A 370 -19.41 20.72 -4.15
C GLU A 370 -20.82 20.37 -4.63
N GLY A 371 -21.84 20.82 -3.91
CA GLY A 371 -23.21 20.50 -4.23
C GLY A 371 -24.24 21.46 -3.65
N THR A 372 -25.49 21.19 -3.97
CA THR A 372 -26.64 21.98 -3.53
C THR A 372 -27.66 21.07 -2.83
N VAL A 373 -28.19 21.55 -1.71
CA VAL A 373 -29.18 20.86 -0.88
C VAL A 373 -30.59 21.31 -1.26
N THR A 374 -31.45 20.35 -1.57
CA THR A 374 -32.89 20.53 -1.76
C THR A 374 -33.62 19.60 -0.81
N GLY A 375 -34.24 20.15 0.24
CA GLY A 375 -34.87 19.34 1.30
C GLY A 375 -33.82 18.54 2.10
N ASP A 376 -33.96 17.23 2.08
CA ASP A 376 -33.06 16.25 2.70
C ASP A 376 -32.03 15.67 1.71
N GLN A 377 -32.03 16.10 0.45
CA GLN A 377 -31.13 15.63 -0.60
C GLN A 377 -30.03 16.65 -0.92
N LEU A 378 -28.81 16.16 -1.11
CA LEU A 378 -27.66 16.86 -1.66
C LEU A 378 -27.36 16.31 -3.06
N ASP A 379 -27.53 17.13 -4.09
CA ASP A 379 -27.01 16.87 -5.43
C ASP A 379 -25.61 17.47 -5.52
N TYR A 380 -24.60 16.65 -5.80
CA TYR A 380 -23.20 17.09 -5.76
C TYR A 380 -22.43 16.72 -7.02
N ALA A 381 -21.45 17.55 -7.33
CA ALA A 381 -20.32 17.21 -8.16
C ALA A 381 -19.14 16.84 -7.27
N TRP A 382 -18.36 15.86 -7.70
CA TRP A 382 -17.09 15.55 -7.07
C TRP A 382 -15.99 15.63 -8.11
N ARG A 383 -14.80 15.98 -7.65
CA ARG A 383 -13.61 16.05 -8.48
C ARG A 383 -12.43 15.50 -7.70
N TRP A 384 -11.58 14.78 -8.41
CA TRP A 384 -10.37 14.22 -7.85
C TRP A 384 -9.23 14.34 -8.86
N GLY A 385 -8.24 15.17 -8.51
CA GLY A 385 -7.27 15.66 -9.50
C GLY A 385 -7.91 16.55 -10.57
N THR A 386 -7.29 16.61 -11.75
CA THR A 386 -7.79 17.41 -12.90
C THR A 386 -8.73 16.65 -13.80
N ASP A 387 -8.57 15.32 -13.89
CA ASP A 387 -9.13 14.52 -14.98
C ASP A 387 -10.35 13.70 -14.54
N TYR A 388 -10.54 13.51 -13.22
CA TYR A 388 -11.60 12.66 -12.69
C TYR A 388 -12.62 13.54 -12.00
N PHE A 389 -13.83 13.49 -12.52
CA PHE A 389 -14.96 14.19 -11.98
C PHE A 389 -16.20 13.37 -12.18
N GLY A 390 -17.20 13.64 -11.37
CA GLY A 390 -18.46 12.94 -11.40
C GLY A 390 -19.55 13.70 -10.71
N ARG A 391 -20.71 13.07 -10.63
CA ARG A 391 -21.85 13.59 -9.87
C ARG A 391 -22.41 12.51 -8.97
N GLY A 392 -23.20 12.92 -8.00
CA GLY A 392 -23.91 11.99 -7.13
C GLY A 392 -25.08 12.66 -6.43
N LYS A 393 -25.80 11.84 -5.69
CA LYS A 393 -26.91 12.26 -4.83
C LYS A 393 -26.74 11.63 -3.47
N MET A 394 -26.94 12.40 -2.41
CA MET A 394 -26.97 11.90 -1.03
C MET A 394 -28.24 12.37 -0.34
N GLN A 395 -28.87 11.51 0.44
CA GLN A 395 -29.97 11.85 1.34
C GLN A 395 -29.49 11.81 2.79
N SER A 396 -29.94 12.76 3.59
CA SER A 396 -29.76 12.76 5.04
C SER A 396 -30.93 12.04 5.70
N LEU A 397 -30.63 10.98 6.44
CA LEU A 397 -31.59 10.22 7.23
C LEU A 397 -31.87 10.94 8.56
N ALA A 398 -32.95 10.52 9.24
CA ALA A 398 -33.41 11.12 10.50
C ALA A 398 -32.35 11.07 11.64
N ASN A 399 -31.46 10.08 11.61
CA ASN A 399 -30.35 9.94 12.56
C ASN A 399 -29.08 10.70 12.13
N GLY A 400 -29.16 11.53 11.08
CA GLY A 400 -28.04 12.26 10.51
C GLY A 400 -27.09 11.41 9.65
N ALA A 401 -27.36 10.11 9.46
CA ALA A 401 -26.62 9.30 8.50
C ALA A 401 -26.91 9.74 7.06
N LEU A 402 -25.97 9.49 6.18
CA LEU A 402 -26.04 9.82 4.76
C LEU A 402 -26.11 8.54 3.95
N GLN A 403 -26.95 8.51 2.92
CA GLN A 403 -27.00 7.42 1.94
C GLN A 403 -27.12 7.99 0.54
N GLY A 404 -26.42 7.43 -0.43
CA GLY A 404 -26.39 8.02 -1.76
C GLY A 404 -25.83 7.16 -2.87
N THR A 405 -25.79 7.76 -4.05
CA THR A 405 -25.17 7.23 -5.27
C THR A 405 -24.10 8.17 -5.78
N TRP A 406 -23.16 7.62 -6.53
CA TRP A 406 -22.17 8.39 -7.26
C TRP A 406 -22.01 7.82 -8.67
N GLY A 407 -21.53 8.65 -9.59
CA GLY A 407 -21.28 8.29 -10.98
C GLY A 407 -20.15 9.11 -11.56
N TYR A 408 -19.58 8.62 -12.68
CA TYR A 408 -18.52 9.30 -13.41
C TYR A 408 -19.08 10.35 -14.37
N THR A 409 -18.26 11.35 -14.68
CA THR A 409 -18.53 12.42 -15.64
C THR A 409 -19.77 13.26 -15.26
N ARG A 410 -20.83 13.24 -16.07
CA ARG A 410 -22.08 13.97 -15.84
C ARG A 410 -23.16 13.12 -15.18
N ARG A 411 -22.91 11.82 -14.94
CA ARG A 411 -23.91 10.91 -14.37
C ARG A 411 -23.88 10.97 -12.85
N SER A 412 -25.07 10.97 -12.24
CA SER A 412 -25.25 10.90 -10.78
C SER A 412 -25.37 9.47 -10.24
N GLU A 413 -25.23 8.49 -11.12
CA GLU A 413 -25.45 7.06 -10.85
C GLU A 413 -24.57 6.21 -11.77
N GLY A 414 -24.50 4.91 -11.49
CA GLY A 414 -23.72 3.93 -12.25
C GLY A 414 -22.24 3.85 -11.86
N GLY A 415 -21.74 4.73 -10.98
CA GLY A 415 -20.46 4.55 -10.31
C GLY A 415 -20.58 3.61 -9.11
N GLY A 416 -21.65 3.76 -8.33
CA GLY A 416 -21.98 2.88 -7.21
C GLY A 416 -22.77 3.60 -6.10
N THR A 417 -22.62 3.14 -4.86
CA THR A 417 -23.35 3.66 -3.69
C THR A 417 -22.40 4.14 -2.59
N LEU A 418 -22.91 4.98 -1.68
CA LEU A 418 -22.21 5.35 -0.47
C LEU A 418 -23.17 5.37 0.73
N SER A 419 -22.65 5.05 1.91
CA SER A 419 -23.34 5.20 3.19
C SER A 419 -22.39 5.74 4.23
N ALA A 420 -22.80 6.69 5.07
CA ALA A 420 -21.94 7.27 6.10
C ALA A 420 -22.70 7.69 7.36
N THR A 421 -22.06 7.60 8.51
CA THR A 421 -22.59 8.06 9.80
C THR A 421 -21.80 9.26 10.32
N PRO A 422 -22.42 10.21 11.03
CA PRO A 422 -21.70 11.29 11.68
C PRO A 422 -20.63 10.76 12.64
N ARG A 423 -19.47 11.41 12.66
CA ARG A 423 -18.42 11.21 13.66
C ARG A 423 -18.49 12.19 14.82
#